data_AF-A0A1J5RH66-F1
#
_entry.id   AF-A0A1J5RH66-F1
#
_cell.length_a   1.000
_cell.length_b   1.000
_cell.length_c   1.000
_cell.angle_alpha   90.00
_cell.angle_beta   90.00
_cell.angle_gamma   90.00
#
_symmetry.space_group_name_H-M   'P 1'
#
loop_
_entity.id
_entity.type
_entity.pdbx_description
1 polymer ?
#
loop_
_entity_poly.entity_id
_entity_poly.type
_entity_poly.pdbx_seq_one_letter_code
_entity_poly.pdbx_strand_id
1 'polypeptide(L)'
;MTGSHARYPEIVLLRRPDGSGYGFFFHSEDDFIHAADSFATPVLRSFAGEPVPGQPEPREHLKTAIATFIGQAFDKAVPGEVGAEGVSRAAAACVRTIFGGAIPRVVVIERREGKTSARPGIEYMRHPGHPLVVIVDADAHGGEAHFFTSADQFRDVGESHPDAQCWLPQIIYRLYARTPSVMAGKPLTDRATGKHSVACRGISFGLPAPLEERPEGQARAGE
;
A
#
# COMPACT_ATOMS: atom_id res chain seq x y z
N MET A 1 6.62 16.75 18.52
CA MET A 1 6.83 17.38 17.20
C MET A 1 5.88 16.73 16.21
N THR A 2 4.81 17.47 15.90
CA THR A 2 3.96 17.45 14.68
C THR A 2 3.77 16.11 13.99
N GLY A 3 2.65 15.44 14.28
CA GLY A 3 2.01 14.61 13.25
C GLY A 3 1.70 15.54 12.09
N SER A 4 2.47 15.43 11.00
CA SER A 4 2.30 16.31 9.85
C SER A 4 1.00 15.91 9.17
N HIS A 5 -0.08 16.62 9.47
CA HIS A 5 -1.26 16.58 8.63
C HIS A 5 -0.83 17.08 7.25
N ALA A 6 -0.83 16.18 6.29
CA ALA A 6 -0.61 16.50 4.89
C ALA A 6 -1.98 16.75 4.24
N ARG A 7 -1.98 17.39 3.07
CA ARG A 7 -3.20 17.53 2.27
C ARG A 7 -3.53 16.25 1.49
N TYR A 8 -2.59 15.32 1.44
CA TYR A 8 -2.71 14.02 0.79
C TYR A 8 -1.86 12.98 1.54
N PRO A 9 -2.18 11.68 1.45
CA PRO A 9 -1.33 10.61 1.98
C PRO A 9 -0.17 10.35 1.01
N GLU A 10 1.07 10.22 1.49
CA GLU A 10 2.19 9.72 0.69
C GLU A 10 2.04 8.22 0.38
N ILE A 11 1.38 7.49 1.28
CA ILE A 11 1.04 6.08 1.07
C ILE A 11 -0.32 5.71 1.67
N VAL A 12 -1.06 4.86 0.95
CA VAL A 12 -2.24 4.15 1.46
C VAL A 12 -1.98 2.65 1.43
N LEU A 13 -2.13 2.01 2.58
CA LEU A 13 -1.90 0.59 2.78
C LEU A 13 -3.24 -0.12 2.99
N LEU A 14 -3.62 -1.03 2.11
CA LEU A 14 -4.78 -1.90 2.30
C LEU A 14 -4.27 -3.24 2.83
N ARG A 15 -4.55 -3.54 4.11
CA ARG A 15 -4.01 -4.73 4.77
C ARG A 15 -5.11 -5.78 5.01
N ARG A 16 -4.99 -6.92 4.35
CA ARG A 16 -5.89 -8.07 4.53
C ARG A 16 -5.57 -8.83 5.84
N PRO A 17 -6.53 -9.61 6.38
CA PRO A 17 -6.31 -10.39 7.60
C PRO A 17 -5.19 -11.44 7.48
N ASP A 18 -4.94 -11.95 6.27
CA ASP A 18 -3.89 -12.94 5.99
C ASP A 18 -2.47 -12.34 5.92
N GLY A 19 -2.32 -11.03 6.14
CA GLY A 19 -1.03 -10.34 6.03
C GLY A 19 -0.61 -10.00 4.60
N SER A 20 -1.46 -10.24 3.59
CA SER A 20 -1.28 -9.71 2.24
C SER A 20 -2.06 -8.41 2.03
N GLY A 21 -1.95 -7.80 0.84
CA GLY A 21 -2.78 -6.66 0.46
C GLY A 21 -2.13 -5.80 -0.60
N TYR A 22 -2.26 -4.49 -0.47
CA TYR A 22 -1.71 -3.52 -1.40
C TYR A 22 -1.07 -2.33 -0.68
N GLY A 23 -0.08 -1.72 -1.33
CA GLY A 23 0.44 -0.42 -0.95
C GLY A 23 0.45 0.52 -2.15
N PHE A 24 -0.16 1.68 -2.01
CA PHE A 24 -0.34 2.69 -3.06
C PHE A 24 0.41 3.98 -2.71
N PHE A 25 1.20 4.50 -3.64
CA PHE A 25 1.95 5.74 -3.47
C PHE A 25 1.27 6.89 -4.19
N PHE A 26 1.25 8.05 -3.55
CA PHE A 26 0.86 9.31 -4.19
C PHE A 26 2.01 10.30 -4.08
N HIS A 27 2.40 10.88 -5.20
CA HIS A 27 3.59 11.74 -5.27
C HIS A 27 3.27 13.22 -5.04
N SER A 28 2.00 13.60 -5.20
CA SER A 28 1.51 14.97 -5.01
C SER A 28 0.04 14.99 -4.57
N GLU A 29 -0.41 16.17 -4.14
CA GLU A 29 -1.83 16.41 -3.85
C GLU A 29 -2.70 16.22 -5.10
N ASP A 30 -2.23 16.69 -6.26
CA ASP A 30 -2.95 16.54 -7.53
C ASP A 30 -3.10 15.07 -7.95
N ASP A 31 -2.04 14.27 -7.80
CA ASP A 31 -2.05 12.83 -8.07
C ASP A 31 -3.11 12.11 -7.23
N PHE A 32 -3.14 12.42 -5.93
CA PHE A 32 -4.16 11.88 -5.01
C PHE A 32 -5.58 12.34 -5.35
N ILE A 33 -5.78 13.62 -5.65
CA ILE A 33 -7.10 14.17 -6.03
C ILE A 33 -7.58 13.52 -7.31
N HIS A 34 -6.73 13.41 -8.33
CA HIS A 34 -7.06 12.76 -9.59
C HIS A 34 -7.46 11.30 -9.38
N ALA A 35 -6.69 10.53 -8.60
CA ALA A 35 -7.05 9.15 -8.30
C ALA A 35 -8.42 9.03 -7.61
N ALA A 36 -8.71 9.90 -6.64
CA ALA A 36 -9.98 9.91 -5.94
C ALA A 36 -11.16 10.33 -6.83
N ASP A 37 -10.98 11.32 -7.71
CA ASP A 37 -12.00 11.80 -8.64
C ASP A 37 -12.28 10.81 -9.77
N SER A 38 -11.26 10.10 -10.26
CA SER A 38 -11.45 9.02 -11.25
C SER A 38 -12.40 7.93 -10.75
N PHE A 39 -12.52 7.72 -9.43
CA PHE A 39 -13.52 6.83 -8.85
C PHE A 39 -14.84 7.57 -8.55
N ALA A 40 -14.78 8.73 -7.90
CA ALA A 40 -15.96 9.41 -7.39
C ALA A 40 -16.82 10.09 -8.48
N THR A 41 -16.19 10.73 -9.47
CA THR A 41 -16.91 11.52 -10.47
C THR A 41 -17.88 10.70 -11.33
N PRO A 42 -17.52 9.51 -11.86
CA PRO A 42 -18.48 8.69 -12.61
C PRO A 42 -19.71 8.30 -11.78
N VAL A 43 -19.48 7.94 -10.51
CA VAL A 43 -20.54 7.57 -9.56
C VAL A 43 -21.44 8.76 -9.25
N LEU A 44 -20.89 9.96 -9.05
CA LEU A 44 -21.70 11.14 -8.76
C LEU A 44 -22.44 11.65 -10.01
N ARG A 45 -21.83 11.53 -11.20
CA ARG A 45 -22.46 11.93 -12.47
C ARG A 45 -23.67 11.09 -12.83
N SER A 46 -23.75 9.82 -12.41
CA SER A 46 -24.95 9.01 -12.65
C SER A 46 -26.20 9.51 -11.90
N PHE A 47 -26.04 10.47 -10.98
CA PHE A 47 -27.12 11.15 -10.26
C PHE A 47 -27.27 12.62 -10.68
N ALA A 48 -26.59 13.08 -11.72
CA ALA A 48 -26.74 14.43 -12.23
C ALA A 48 -28.06 14.55 -13.02
N GLY A 49 -28.95 15.46 -12.61
CA GLY A 49 -30.26 15.66 -13.23
C GLY A 49 -31.33 16.10 -12.23
N GLU A 50 -32.59 16.06 -12.63
CA GLU A 50 -33.71 16.26 -11.69
C GLU A 50 -33.74 15.13 -10.65
N PRO A 51 -33.92 15.42 -9.35
CA PRO A 51 -34.00 14.39 -8.32
C PRO A 51 -35.16 13.44 -8.60
N VAL A 52 -34.85 12.16 -8.80
CA VAL A 52 -35.88 11.13 -8.97
C VAL A 52 -36.38 10.68 -7.60
N PRO A 53 -37.69 10.69 -7.32
CA PRO A 53 -38.24 10.22 -6.05
C PRO A 53 -37.78 8.79 -5.73
N GLY A 54 -37.22 8.60 -4.52
CA GLY A 54 -36.73 7.30 -4.04
C GLY A 54 -35.29 6.96 -4.41
N GLN A 55 -34.57 7.80 -5.17
CA GLN A 55 -33.12 7.63 -5.33
C GLN A 55 -32.37 7.95 -4.03
N PRO A 56 -31.33 7.16 -3.69
CA PRO A 56 -30.48 7.46 -2.54
C PRO A 56 -29.67 8.75 -2.79
N GLU A 57 -29.36 9.46 -1.71
CA GLU A 57 -28.47 10.62 -1.75
C GLU A 57 -27.13 10.26 -2.42
N PRO A 58 -26.63 11.04 -3.41
CA PRO A 58 -25.45 10.68 -4.20
C PRO A 58 -24.20 10.39 -3.34
N ARG A 59 -24.04 11.11 -2.23
CA ARG A 59 -22.94 10.90 -1.28
C ARG A 59 -23.03 9.57 -0.53
N GLU A 60 -24.23 9.13 -0.16
CA GLU A 60 -24.42 7.83 0.50
C GLU A 60 -24.22 6.69 -0.50
N HIS A 61 -24.61 6.89 -1.77
CA HIS A 61 -24.32 5.94 -2.82
C HIS A 61 -22.81 5.81 -3.08
N LEU A 62 -22.07 6.93 -3.12
CA LEU A 62 -20.61 6.91 -3.22
C LEU A 62 -19.97 6.14 -2.06
N LYS A 63 -20.40 6.37 -0.82
CA LYS A 63 -19.89 5.63 0.35
C LYS A 63 -20.14 4.13 0.22
N THR A 64 -21.33 3.75 -0.25
CA THR A 64 -21.69 2.34 -0.50
C THR A 64 -20.80 1.74 -1.58
N ALA A 65 -20.59 2.45 -2.70
CA ALA A 65 -19.72 2.00 -3.79
C ALA A 65 -18.27 1.80 -3.32
N ILE A 66 -17.73 2.74 -2.55
CA ILE A 66 -16.40 2.61 -1.92
C ILE A 66 -16.35 1.38 -1.02
N ALA A 67 -17.31 1.22 -0.11
CA ALA A 67 -17.33 0.11 0.84
C ALA A 67 -17.39 -1.24 0.12
N THR A 68 -18.24 -1.37 -0.90
CA THR A 68 -18.36 -2.58 -1.73
C THR A 68 -17.05 -2.89 -2.44
N PHE A 69 -16.47 -1.92 -3.12
CA PHE A 69 -15.27 -2.14 -3.93
C PHE A 69 -14.04 -2.47 -3.08
N ILE A 70 -13.84 -1.74 -1.98
CA ILE A 70 -12.78 -2.06 -1.02
C ILE A 70 -13.03 -3.42 -0.36
N GLY A 71 -14.29 -3.77 -0.09
CA GLY A 71 -14.69 -5.11 0.36
C GLY A 71 -14.24 -6.20 -0.62
N GLN A 72 -14.49 -6.03 -1.91
CA GLN A 72 -14.01 -6.96 -2.95
C GLN A 72 -12.49 -7.07 -2.98
N ALA A 73 -11.76 -5.96 -2.77
CA ALA A 73 -10.30 -5.98 -2.68
C ALA A 73 -9.79 -6.79 -1.47
N PHE A 74 -10.49 -6.72 -0.34
CA PHE A 74 -10.22 -7.58 0.81
C PHE A 74 -10.47 -9.06 0.50
N ASP A 75 -11.55 -9.35 -0.21
CA ASP A 75 -12.01 -10.71 -0.51
C ASP A 75 -11.34 -11.32 -1.76
N LYS A 76 -10.35 -10.62 -2.34
CA LYS A 76 -9.64 -11.01 -3.58
C LYS A 76 -10.61 -11.27 -4.75
N ALA A 77 -11.72 -10.53 -4.79
CA ALA A 77 -12.80 -10.69 -5.76
C ALA A 77 -12.83 -9.54 -6.81
N VAL A 78 -11.76 -8.75 -6.89
CA VAL A 78 -11.64 -7.67 -7.88
C VAL A 78 -11.37 -8.28 -9.27
N PRO A 79 -12.11 -7.90 -10.32
CA PRO A 79 -11.85 -8.38 -11.67
C PRO A 79 -10.43 -8.05 -12.14
N GLY A 80 -9.83 -8.93 -12.95
CA GLY A 80 -8.43 -8.78 -13.40
C GLY A 80 -8.20 -7.50 -14.21
N GLU A 81 -9.19 -7.08 -15.01
CA GLU A 81 -9.18 -5.86 -15.82
C GLU A 81 -9.15 -4.56 -15.00
N VAL A 82 -9.57 -4.62 -13.74
CA VAL A 82 -9.55 -3.48 -12.83
C VAL A 82 -8.15 -3.32 -12.21
N GLY A 83 -7.54 -4.45 -11.84
CA GLY A 83 -6.18 -4.51 -11.30
C GLY A 83 -5.95 -3.67 -10.04
N ALA A 84 -4.67 -3.49 -9.69
CA ALA A 84 -4.25 -2.69 -8.54
C ALA A 84 -4.59 -1.20 -8.69
N GLU A 85 -4.59 -0.69 -9.93
CA GLU A 85 -4.90 0.71 -10.22
C GLU A 85 -6.34 1.09 -9.85
N GLY A 86 -7.32 0.23 -10.18
CA GLY A 86 -8.71 0.46 -9.78
C GLY A 86 -8.89 0.44 -8.26
N VAL A 87 -8.18 -0.46 -7.57
CA VAL A 87 -8.16 -0.49 -6.09
C VAL A 87 -7.54 0.78 -5.51
N SER A 88 -6.46 1.29 -6.10
CA SER A 88 -5.82 2.55 -5.69
C SER A 88 -6.80 3.72 -5.75
N ARG A 89 -7.57 3.86 -6.84
CA ARG A 89 -8.57 4.93 -7.02
C ARG A 89 -9.70 4.85 -5.98
N ALA A 90 -10.21 3.64 -5.72
CA ALA A 90 -11.22 3.42 -4.68
C ALA A 90 -10.66 3.72 -3.27
N ALA A 91 -9.40 3.35 -3.02
CA ALA A 91 -8.71 3.64 -1.76
C ALA A 91 -8.52 5.15 -1.58
N ALA A 92 -8.10 5.88 -2.62
CA ALA A 92 -7.98 7.33 -2.58
C ALA A 92 -9.31 8.01 -2.28
N ALA A 93 -10.40 7.59 -2.96
CA ALA A 93 -11.74 8.07 -2.68
C ALA A 93 -12.20 7.76 -1.24
N CYS A 94 -11.88 6.57 -0.72
CA CYS A 94 -12.14 6.17 0.66
C CYS A 94 -11.45 7.11 1.65
N VAL A 95 -10.14 7.31 1.50
CA VAL A 95 -9.34 8.17 2.38
C VAL A 95 -9.84 9.61 2.35
N ARG A 96 -10.10 10.16 1.16
CA ARG A 96 -10.63 11.52 1.02
C ARG A 96 -12.00 11.69 1.70
N THR A 97 -12.86 10.68 1.59
CA THR A 97 -14.19 10.69 2.22
C THR A 97 -14.11 10.62 3.75
N ILE A 98 -13.14 9.88 4.30
CA ILE A 98 -13.00 9.68 5.75
C ILE A 98 -12.29 10.86 6.42
N PHE A 99 -11.19 11.34 5.85
CA PHE A 99 -10.31 12.32 6.51
C PHE A 99 -10.55 13.77 6.06
N GLY A 100 -11.22 14.00 4.93
CA GLY A 100 -11.43 15.34 4.39
C GLY A 100 -10.10 16.04 4.10
N GLY A 101 -9.89 17.23 4.68
CA GLY A 101 -8.74 18.09 4.37
C GLY A 101 -7.45 17.87 5.18
N ALA A 102 -7.51 17.09 6.27
CA ALA A 102 -6.33 16.85 7.14
C ALA A 102 -5.97 15.36 7.12
N ILE A 103 -5.22 14.95 6.10
CA ILE A 103 -4.94 13.54 5.82
C ILE A 103 -3.58 13.13 6.41
N PRO A 104 -3.49 11.99 7.12
CA PRO A 104 -2.20 11.46 7.55
C PRO A 104 -1.30 11.10 6.36
N ARG A 105 0.02 11.30 6.49
CA ARG A 105 1.01 10.87 5.47
C ARG A 105 0.93 9.39 5.14
N VAL A 106 0.66 8.56 6.14
CA VAL A 106 0.47 7.11 5.99
C VAL A 106 -0.93 6.77 6.47
N VAL A 107 -1.72 6.14 5.62
CA VAL A 107 -3.08 5.67 5.96
C VAL A 107 -3.14 4.17 5.80
N VAL A 108 -3.75 3.49 6.76
CA VAL A 108 -4.02 2.05 6.70
C VAL A 108 -5.52 1.84 6.59
N ILE A 109 -5.94 1.11 5.57
CA ILE A 109 -7.31 0.63 5.38
C ILE A 109 -7.37 -0.82 5.86
N GLU A 110 -8.26 -1.08 6.81
CA GLU A 110 -8.45 -2.39 7.43
C GLU A 110 -9.94 -2.77 7.43
N ARG A 111 -10.22 -4.08 7.36
CA ARG A 111 -11.56 -4.63 7.59
C ARG A 111 -11.61 -5.22 8.99
N ARG A 112 -12.50 -4.70 9.83
CA ARG A 112 -12.77 -5.22 11.19
C ARG A 112 -14.26 -5.46 11.33
N GLU A 113 -14.64 -6.65 11.78
CA GLU A 113 -16.06 -7.01 12.01
C GLU A 113 -16.96 -6.73 10.79
N GLY A 114 -16.45 -7.02 9.59
CA GLY A 114 -17.17 -6.80 8.33
C GLY A 114 -17.20 -5.35 7.86
N LYS A 115 -16.69 -4.38 8.64
CA LYS A 115 -16.66 -2.95 8.29
C LYS A 115 -15.29 -2.52 7.81
N THR A 116 -15.27 -1.76 6.71
CA THR A 116 -14.08 -1.08 6.21
C THR A 116 -13.83 0.18 7.04
N SER A 117 -12.60 0.37 7.50
CA SER A 117 -12.17 1.55 8.23
C SER A 117 -10.80 2.01 7.74
N ALA A 118 -10.51 3.30 7.86
CA ALA A 118 -9.19 3.86 7.58
C ALA A 118 -8.66 4.57 8.82
N ARG A 119 -7.37 4.38 9.12
CA ARG A 119 -6.69 4.98 10.28
C ARG A 119 -5.32 5.53 9.91
N PRO A 120 -4.77 6.48 10.68
CA PRO A 120 -3.36 6.84 10.57
C PRO A 120 -2.46 5.61 10.81
N GLY A 121 -1.45 5.45 9.95
CA GLY A 121 -0.42 4.41 10.05
C GLY A 121 0.88 4.94 10.66
N ILE A 122 0.81 5.46 11.88
CA ILE A 122 1.94 6.12 12.55
C ILE A 122 3.12 5.16 12.74
N GLU A 123 2.86 3.88 12.91
CA GLU A 123 3.86 2.81 13.02
C GLU A 123 4.75 2.69 11.78
N TYR A 124 4.26 3.13 10.62
CA TYR A 124 5.03 3.16 9.38
C TYR A 124 5.89 4.42 9.25
N MET A 125 5.74 5.42 10.13
CA MET A 125 6.58 6.62 10.04
C MET A 125 7.98 6.43 10.64
N ARG A 126 8.14 5.51 11.61
CA ARG A 126 9.41 5.16 12.28
C ARG A 126 9.33 3.74 12.82
N HIS A 127 10.34 2.90 12.62
CA HIS A 127 10.21 1.44 12.89
C HIS A 127 11.48 0.75 13.44
N PRO A 128 11.38 -0.37 14.18
CA PRO A 128 12.43 -1.17 14.85
C PRO A 128 13.58 -1.75 14.02
N GLY A 129 13.73 -1.41 12.74
CA GLY A 129 14.87 -1.88 11.94
C GLY A 129 14.62 -3.12 11.07
N HIS A 130 13.36 -3.51 10.86
CA HIS A 130 12.92 -4.43 9.81
C HIS A 130 11.68 -3.83 9.10
N PRO A 131 11.27 -4.29 7.91
CA PRO A 131 10.08 -3.74 7.26
C PRO A 131 8.79 -4.24 7.94
N LEU A 132 7.81 -3.35 8.11
CA LEU A 132 6.42 -3.72 8.38
C LEU A 132 5.66 -4.10 7.13
N VAL A 133 6.08 -3.55 5.99
CA VAL A 133 5.48 -3.87 4.71
C VAL A 133 6.55 -3.87 3.63
N VAL A 134 6.48 -4.89 2.79
CA VAL A 134 7.26 -5.01 1.56
C VAL A 134 6.28 -5.00 0.40
N ILE A 135 6.40 -4.01 -0.47
CA ILE A 135 5.54 -3.84 -1.65
C ILE A 135 6.29 -4.40 -2.86
N VAL A 136 5.75 -5.47 -3.42
CA VAL A 136 6.29 -6.20 -4.58
C VAL A 136 5.72 -5.64 -5.87
N ASP A 137 6.51 -5.78 -6.94
CA ASP A 137 6.19 -5.28 -8.28
C ASP A 137 5.71 -3.84 -8.28
N ALA A 138 6.29 -3.05 -7.38
CA ALA A 138 5.86 -1.70 -7.14
C ALA A 138 6.24 -0.84 -8.35
N ASP A 139 5.24 -0.38 -9.10
CA ASP A 139 5.44 0.57 -10.18
C ASP A 139 5.60 2.00 -9.63
N ALA A 140 5.22 3.04 -10.38
CA ALA A 140 5.23 4.38 -9.84
C ALA A 140 4.19 4.56 -8.72
N HIS A 141 3.05 3.86 -8.77
CA HIS A 141 1.86 4.12 -7.98
C HIS A 141 1.52 3.04 -6.94
N GLY A 142 2.22 1.90 -6.94
CA GLY A 142 2.06 0.89 -5.91
C GLY A 142 2.17 -0.54 -6.41
N GLY A 143 1.72 -1.48 -5.58
CA GLY A 143 1.76 -2.91 -5.90
C GLY A 143 1.13 -3.78 -4.80
N GLU A 144 1.23 -5.08 -5.00
CA GLU A 144 0.89 -6.05 -3.95
C GLU A 144 1.85 -5.90 -2.77
N ALA A 145 1.36 -6.20 -1.57
CA ALA A 145 2.09 -5.94 -0.35
C ALA A 145 2.03 -7.13 0.61
N HIS A 146 3.18 -7.41 1.23
CA HIS A 146 3.34 -8.35 2.33
C HIS A 146 3.55 -7.58 3.62
N PHE A 147 2.71 -7.83 4.62
CA PHE A 147 2.72 -7.17 5.90
C PHE A 147 3.30 -8.08 6.98
N PHE A 148 4.19 -7.52 7.79
CA PHE A 148 4.89 -8.23 8.86
C PHE A 148 4.47 -7.65 10.20
N THR A 149 4.14 -8.50 11.16
CA THR A 149 3.78 -8.11 12.54
C THR A 149 4.97 -8.22 13.50
N SER A 150 6.04 -8.92 13.13
CA SER A 150 7.23 -9.09 13.94
C SER A 150 8.48 -9.31 13.10
N ALA A 151 9.64 -9.07 13.74
CA ALA A 151 10.95 -9.38 13.15
C ALA A 151 11.10 -10.89 12.88
N ASP A 152 10.54 -11.74 13.74
CA ASP A 152 10.57 -13.19 13.57
C ASP A 152 9.79 -13.61 12.33
N GLN A 153 8.60 -13.06 12.10
CA GLN A 153 7.83 -13.35 10.89
C GLN A 153 8.60 -12.92 9.63
N PHE A 154 9.26 -11.76 9.66
CA PHE A 154 10.08 -11.30 8.54
C PHE A 154 11.28 -12.22 8.29
N ARG A 155 11.97 -12.66 9.35
CA ARG A 155 13.06 -13.63 9.28
C ARG A 155 12.60 -14.95 8.69
N ASP A 156 11.50 -15.50 9.19
CA ASP A 156 10.96 -16.79 8.72
C ASP A 156 10.65 -16.76 7.23
N VAL A 157 10.08 -15.66 6.72
CA VAL A 157 9.88 -15.45 5.28
C VAL A 157 11.21 -15.28 4.55
N GLY A 158 12.16 -14.55 5.14
CA GLY A 158 13.48 -14.32 4.55
C GLY A 158 14.35 -15.58 4.39
N GLU A 159 14.14 -16.55 5.28
CA GLU A 159 14.86 -17.83 5.35
C GLU A 159 14.11 -18.99 4.67
N SER A 160 12.86 -18.76 4.26
CA SER A 160 12.05 -19.79 3.58
C SER A 160 12.56 -20.11 2.16
N HIS A 161 12.03 -21.19 1.60
CA HIS A 161 12.34 -21.57 0.22
C HIS A 161 11.90 -20.45 -0.75
N PRO A 162 12.70 -20.17 -1.81
CA PRO A 162 12.35 -19.15 -2.77
C PRO A 162 10.99 -19.40 -3.42
N ASP A 163 10.14 -18.37 -3.40
CA ASP A 163 8.83 -18.36 -4.03
C ASP A 163 8.60 -17.03 -4.74
N ALA A 164 7.84 -17.07 -5.83
CA ALA A 164 7.49 -15.92 -6.66
C ALA A 164 6.66 -14.87 -5.90
N GLN A 165 6.06 -15.19 -4.76
CA GLN A 165 5.36 -14.21 -3.93
C GLN A 165 6.27 -13.59 -2.85
N CYS A 166 7.33 -14.29 -2.43
CA CYS A 166 8.17 -13.89 -1.29
C CYS A 166 9.59 -13.44 -1.66
N TRP A 167 9.91 -13.39 -2.96
CA TRP A 167 11.27 -13.11 -3.43
C TRP A 167 11.84 -11.78 -2.93
N LEU A 168 11.04 -10.70 -2.92
CA LEU A 168 11.54 -9.38 -2.49
C LEU A 168 11.77 -9.30 -0.98
N PRO A 169 10.85 -9.74 -0.10
CA PRO A 169 11.15 -9.90 1.32
C PRO A 169 12.44 -10.70 1.58
N GLN A 170 12.66 -11.79 0.84
CA GLN A 170 13.85 -12.62 0.96
C GLN A 170 15.14 -11.88 0.57
N ILE A 171 15.11 -11.13 -0.53
CA ILE A 171 16.25 -10.31 -0.93
C ILE A 171 16.55 -9.23 0.11
N ILE A 172 15.53 -8.53 0.59
CA ILE A 172 15.69 -7.48 1.60
C ILE A 172 16.31 -8.06 2.88
N TYR A 173 15.82 -9.22 3.35
CA TYR A 173 16.36 -9.89 4.54
C TYR A 173 17.85 -10.22 4.38
N ARG A 174 18.25 -10.73 3.21
CA ARG A 174 19.65 -11.11 2.94
C ARG A 174 20.58 -9.91 2.83
N LEU A 175 20.12 -8.82 2.22
CA LEU A 175 20.95 -7.66 1.91
C LEU A 175 21.07 -6.64 3.04
N TYR A 176 20.03 -6.49 3.87
CA TYR A 176 19.99 -5.40 4.84
C TYR A 176 19.98 -5.92 6.28
N ALA A 177 20.81 -5.30 7.12
CA ALA A 177 20.79 -5.48 8.56
C ALA A 177 19.71 -4.62 9.22
N ARG A 178 19.40 -3.47 8.60
CA ARG A 178 18.38 -2.54 9.08
C ARG A 178 17.65 -1.86 7.93
N THR A 179 16.33 -1.73 8.02
CA THR A 179 15.53 -1.08 6.97
C THR A 179 14.49 -0.09 7.55
N PRO A 180 13.97 0.82 6.72
CA PRO A 180 12.70 1.51 6.99
C PRO A 180 11.53 0.52 7.17
N SER A 181 10.42 1.04 7.70
CA SER A 181 9.12 0.35 7.84
C SER A 181 8.53 -0.10 6.51
N VAL A 182 8.76 0.66 5.46
CA VAL A 182 8.17 0.43 4.14
C VAL A 182 9.31 0.24 3.16
N MET A 183 9.37 -0.94 2.57
CA MET A 183 10.27 -1.27 1.48
C MET A 183 9.44 -1.53 0.23
N ALA A 184 9.94 -1.09 -0.91
CA ALA A 184 9.31 -1.35 -2.20
C ALA A 184 10.37 -1.81 -3.19
N GLY A 185 9.99 -2.69 -4.11
CA GLY A 185 10.90 -3.15 -5.14
C GLY A 185 10.19 -3.71 -6.35
N LYS A 186 10.97 -3.82 -7.44
CA LYS A 186 10.50 -4.40 -8.69
C LYS A 186 11.61 -5.19 -9.38
N PRO A 187 11.27 -6.28 -10.09
CA PRO A 187 12.20 -6.98 -10.95
C PRO A 187 12.55 -6.08 -12.13
N LEU A 188 13.82 -6.10 -12.50
CA LEU A 188 14.36 -5.46 -13.69
C LEU A 188 14.97 -6.53 -14.56
N THR A 189 14.79 -6.39 -15.87
CA THR A 189 15.47 -7.22 -16.86
C THR A 189 16.28 -6.30 -17.74
N ASP A 190 17.60 -6.49 -17.75
CA ASP A 190 18.47 -5.81 -18.69
C ASP A 190 18.18 -6.34 -20.09
N ARG A 191 17.68 -5.46 -20.97
CA ARG A 191 17.34 -5.81 -22.35
C ARG A 191 18.54 -6.19 -23.20
N ALA A 192 19.74 -5.72 -22.86
CA ALA A 192 20.96 -5.99 -23.61
C ALA A 192 21.62 -7.31 -23.18
N THR A 193 21.61 -7.62 -21.88
CA THR A 193 22.29 -8.81 -21.34
C THR A 193 21.35 -9.96 -20.97
N GLY A 194 20.04 -9.72 -20.93
CA GLY A 194 19.04 -10.67 -20.44
C GLY A 194 19.12 -10.94 -18.94
N LYS A 195 20.02 -10.26 -18.22
CA LYS A 195 20.22 -10.47 -16.78
C LYS A 195 19.06 -9.88 -15.99
N HIS A 196 18.61 -10.63 -14.98
CA HIS A 196 17.64 -10.16 -14.01
C HIS A 196 18.35 -9.46 -12.86
N SER A 197 17.81 -8.32 -12.45
CA SER A 197 18.20 -7.59 -11.25
C SER A 197 16.96 -7.09 -10.53
N VAL A 198 17.17 -6.50 -9.36
CA VAL A 198 16.08 -5.96 -8.53
C VAL A 198 16.44 -4.55 -8.13
N ALA A 199 15.52 -3.62 -8.33
CA ALA A 199 15.61 -2.30 -7.71
C ALA A 199 14.79 -2.30 -6.42
N CYS A 200 15.44 -2.03 -5.29
CA CYS A 200 14.80 -1.84 -3.99
C CYS A 200 14.94 -0.38 -3.55
N ARG A 201 13.91 0.17 -2.92
CA ARG A 201 13.97 1.47 -2.24
C ARG A 201 13.27 1.40 -0.89
N GLY A 202 13.90 2.01 0.11
CA GLY A 202 13.27 2.30 1.39
C GLY A 202 12.45 3.59 1.30
N ILE A 203 11.24 3.58 1.83
CA ILE A 203 10.36 4.75 1.84
C ILE A 203 10.41 5.39 3.23
N SER A 204 10.74 6.68 3.24
CA SER A 204 10.88 7.48 4.45
C SER A 204 9.91 8.64 4.39
N PHE A 205 9.02 8.76 5.37
CA PHE A 205 7.95 9.76 5.38
C PHE A 205 8.41 11.10 5.97
N GLY A 206 9.53 11.64 5.46
CA GLY A 206 10.13 12.89 5.94
C GLY A 206 10.76 12.81 7.33
N LEU A 207 10.90 11.58 7.86
CA LEU A 207 11.57 11.28 9.11
C LEU A 207 12.80 10.43 8.83
N PRO A 208 13.87 10.52 9.65
CA PRO A 208 15.00 9.62 9.53
C PRO A 208 14.55 8.16 9.64
N ALA A 209 14.82 7.37 8.60
CA ALA A 209 14.59 5.93 8.58
C ALA A 209 15.88 5.24 8.08
N PRO A 210 16.48 4.35 8.89
CA PRO A 210 17.78 3.78 8.59
C PRO A 210 17.66 2.67 7.54
N LEU A 211 18.54 2.72 6.53
CA LEU A 211 18.80 1.62 5.61
C LEU A 211 20.28 1.28 5.74
N GLU A 212 20.58 0.13 6.34
CA GLU A 212 21.95 -0.31 6.63
C GLU A 212 22.16 -1.68 5.97
N GLU A 213 23.10 -1.74 5.04
CA GLU A 213 23.51 -2.98 4.38
C GLU A 213 24.14 -3.93 5.39
N ARG A 214 23.89 -5.23 5.18
CA ARG A 214 24.52 -6.27 5.98
C ARG A 214 25.99 -6.39 5.54
N PRO A 215 26.95 -6.42 6.48
CA PRO A 215 28.37 -6.56 6.13
C PRO A 215 28.63 -7.83 5.31
N GLU A 216 29.43 -7.70 4.25
CA GLU A 216 29.88 -8.83 3.44
C GLU A 216 30.58 -9.86 4.35
N GLY A 217 30.08 -11.11 4.37
CA GLY A 217 30.59 -12.19 5.22
C GLY A 217 29.74 -12.56 6.45
N GLN A 218 28.67 -11.82 6.74
CA GLN A 218 27.61 -12.19 7.70
C GLN A 218 26.34 -12.76 7.05
N ALA A 219 26.47 -13.26 5.81
CA ALA A 219 25.59 -14.34 5.35
C ALA A 219 26.04 -15.63 6.05
N ARG A 220 25.74 -15.79 7.34
CA ARG A 220 25.98 -17.01 8.13
C ARG A 220 24.76 -17.19 9.05
N ALA A 221 24.09 -18.32 9.19
CA ALA A 221 24.40 -19.68 8.78
C ALA A 221 23.08 -20.39 8.43
N GLY A 222 23.08 -21.10 7.30
CA GLY A 222 22.11 -22.13 6.96
C GLY A 222 22.91 -23.34 6.47
N GLU A 223 23.79 -23.84 7.33
CA GLU A 223 24.26 -25.24 7.33
C GLU A 223 23.49 -25.98 8.42
#